data_AF-A0A125RCB4-F1
#
_entry.id   AF-A0A125RCB4-F1
#
_cell.length_a   1.000
_cell.length_b   1.000
_cell.length_c   1.000
_cell.angle_alpha   90.00
_cell.angle_beta   90.00
_cell.angle_gamma   90.00
#
_symmetry.space_group_name_H-M   'P 1'
#
loop_
_entity.id
_entity.type
_entity.pdbx_description
1 polymer ?
#
loop_
_entity_poly.entity_id
_entity_poly.type
_entity_poly.pdbx_seq_one_letter_code
_entity_poly.pdbx_strand_id
1 'polypeptide(L)'
;MIEGHYTQKLNGKCPYKLVYFEADLLRNIIDDPRYVISNNSFKYNINITEEYDNTETLDEKFKFILDNVGLGFDENNERIFAVLLKELYDLHPEMQERFSVYEVKKKTYINPSYIKSMNDGEWPDPLCF
;
A
#
# COMPACT_ATOMS: atom_id res chain seq x y z
N MET A 1 8.29 -11.40 19.80
CA MET A 1 7.42 -10.88 18.74
C MET A 1 8.33 -10.31 17.67
N ILE A 2 8.20 -10.74 16.43
CA ILE A 2 8.95 -10.14 15.32
C ILE A 2 8.23 -8.82 15.01
N GLU A 3 8.89 -7.70 15.24
CA GLU A 3 8.34 -6.38 14.94
C GLU A 3 8.49 -6.13 13.43
N GLY A 4 7.38 -5.87 12.73
CA GLY A 4 7.36 -5.71 11.27
C GLY A 4 8.14 -4.48 10.78
N HIS A 5 8.62 -4.52 9.54
CA HIS A 5 9.42 -3.44 8.93
C HIS A 5 8.74 -2.07 8.98
N TYR A 6 7.46 -1.99 8.62
CA TYR A 6 6.67 -0.76 8.65
C TYR A 6 6.17 -0.40 10.05
N THR A 7 5.98 -1.41 10.92
CA THR A 7 5.77 -1.21 12.36
C THR A 7 6.90 -0.38 12.97
N GLN A 8 8.15 -0.77 12.68
CA GLN A 8 9.32 -0.01 13.15
C GLN A 8 9.40 1.39 12.53
N LYS A 9 9.00 1.55 11.26
CA LYS A 9 9.01 2.85 10.58
C LYS A 9 7.94 3.82 11.08
N LEU A 10 6.80 3.33 11.56
CA LEU A 10 5.73 4.20 12.06
C LEU A 10 6.07 4.85 13.41
N ASN A 11 7.00 4.26 14.19
CA ASN A 11 7.40 4.78 15.50
C ASN A 11 7.81 6.28 15.46
N GLY A 12 6.87 7.14 15.88
CA GLY A 12 7.03 8.60 15.89
C GLY A 12 7.04 9.27 14.52
N LYS A 13 6.64 8.56 13.46
CA LYS A 13 6.48 9.12 12.10
C LYS A 13 5.02 9.38 11.78
N CYS A 14 4.79 10.21 10.76
CA CYS A 14 3.43 10.48 10.31
C CYS A 14 2.80 9.22 9.67
N PRO A 15 1.63 8.77 10.14
CA PRO A 15 0.92 7.61 9.58
C PRO A 15 0.44 7.82 8.13
N TYR A 16 0.30 9.08 7.71
CA TYR A 16 -0.13 9.46 6.37
C TYR A 16 1.03 9.63 5.38
N LYS A 17 2.27 9.34 5.81
CA LYS A 17 3.42 9.35 4.91
C LYS A 17 3.24 8.28 3.84
N LEU A 18 3.56 8.64 2.59
CA LEU A 18 3.57 7.70 1.48
C LEU A 18 4.85 6.86 1.48
N VAL A 19 4.66 5.58 1.22
CA VAL A 19 5.73 4.65 0.86
C VAL A 19 5.47 4.21 -0.58
N TYR A 20 6.53 4.20 -1.39
CA TYR A 20 6.46 3.97 -2.81
C TYR A 20 6.97 2.58 -3.17
N PHE A 21 6.36 1.94 -4.17
CA PHE A 21 6.66 0.57 -4.58
C PHE A 21 6.77 0.44 -6.10
N GLU A 22 7.63 -0.47 -6.54
CA GLU A 22 7.79 -0.82 -7.96
C GLU A 22 6.55 -1.50 -8.52
N ALA A 23 6.32 -1.32 -9.83
CA ALA A 23 5.19 -1.88 -10.56
C ALA A 23 5.00 -3.40 -10.37
N ASP A 24 6.09 -4.11 -10.12
CA ASP A 24 6.16 -5.57 -10.03
C ASP A 24 5.42 -6.12 -8.81
N LEU A 25 5.33 -5.32 -7.73
CA LEU A 25 4.59 -5.71 -6.54
C LEU A 25 3.11 -5.98 -6.85
N LEU A 26 2.43 -5.07 -7.56
CA LEU A 26 1.03 -5.28 -7.92
C LEU A 26 0.88 -6.40 -8.93
N ARG A 27 1.84 -6.63 -9.84
CA ARG A 27 1.76 -7.77 -10.76
C ARG A 27 1.67 -9.08 -9.98
N ASN A 28 2.53 -9.25 -8.97
CA ASN A 28 2.48 -10.43 -8.10
C ASN A 28 1.18 -10.54 -7.28
N ILE A 29 0.55 -9.41 -6.91
CA ILE A 29 -0.73 -9.39 -6.20
C ILE A 29 -1.92 -9.67 -7.15
N ILE A 30 -1.88 -9.12 -8.37
CA ILE A 30 -2.91 -9.29 -9.40
C ILE A 30 -2.94 -10.72 -9.93
N ASP A 31 -1.77 -11.33 -10.08
CA ASP A 31 -1.65 -12.70 -10.56
C ASP A 31 -2.10 -13.73 -9.50
N ASP A 32 -2.31 -13.29 -8.26
CA ASP A 32 -2.80 -14.11 -7.18
C ASP A 32 -4.35 -14.06 -7.11
N PRO A 33 -5.05 -15.18 -7.37
CA PRO A 33 -6.51 -15.21 -7.46
C PRO A 33 -7.21 -14.88 -6.14
N ARG A 34 -6.47 -14.78 -5.03
CA ARG A 34 -6.99 -14.42 -3.72
C ARG A 34 -7.35 -12.95 -3.60
N TYR A 35 -6.80 -12.09 -4.45
CA TYR A 35 -6.97 -10.64 -4.35
C TYR A 35 -7.76 -10.09 -5.53
N VAL A 36 -8.61 -9.10 -5.25
CA VAL A 36 -9.30 -8.28 -6.24
C VAL A 36 -8.78 -6.85 -6.15
N ILE A 37 -8.51 -6.26 -7.30
CA ILE A 37 -8.22 -4.82 -7.40
C ILE A 37 -9.45 -4.10 -7.95
N SER A 38 -9.91 -3.11 -7.20
CA SER A 38 -10.95 -2.18 -7.64
C SER A 38 -10.37 -0.77 -7.77
N ASN A 39 -10.93 0.03 -8.66
CA ASN A 39 -10.55 1.44 -8.82
C ASN A 39 -11.69 2.34 -8.35
N ASN A 40 -11.33 3.41 -7.65
CA ASN A 40 -12.22 4.52 -7.37
C ASN A 40 -11.53 5.85 -7.69
N SER A 41 -11.79 6.37 -8.89
CA SER A 41 -11.32 7.67 -9.39
C SER A 41 -9.79 7.79 -9.39
N PHE A 42 -9.20 8.22 -8.28
CA PHE A 42 -7.77 8.50 -8.15
C PHE A 42 -7.00 7.49 -7.29
N LYS A 43 -7.70 6.53 -6.68
CA LYS A 43 -7.11 5.47 -5.86
C LYS A 43 -7.63 4.10 -6.25
N TYR A 44 -6.87 3.09 -5.87
CA TYR A 44 -7.22 1.69 -6.01
C TYR A 44 -7.39 1.08 -4.63
N ASN A 45 -8.28 0.10 -4.54
CA ASN A 45 -8.43 -0.74 -3.36
C ASN A 45 -8.03 -2.17 -3.73
N ILE A 46 -7.29 -2.83 -2.84
CA ILE A 46 -6.85 -4.20 -2.98
C ILE A 46 -7.44 -4.96 -1.82
N ASN A 47 -8.34 -5.89 -2.12
CA ASN A 47 -9.08 -6.65 -1.14
C ASN A 47 -8.91 -8.14 -1.39
N ILE A 48 -8.98 -8.92 -0.33
CA ILE A 48 -9.21 -10.36 -0.47
C ILE A 48 -10.58 -10.62 -1.12
N THR A 49 -10.70 -11.64 -1.96
CA THR A 49 -12.00 -12.02 -2.52
C THR A 49 -12.88 -12.67 -1.44
N GLU A 50 -14.20 -12.49 -1.54
CA GLU A 50 -15.16 -13.08 -0.60
C GLU A 50 -15.05 -14.62 -0.51
N GLU A 51 -14.65 -15.27 -1.60
CA GLU A 51 -14.46 -16.73 -1.64
C GLU A 51 -13.34 -17.17 -0.71
N TYR A 52 -12.21 -16.45 -0.69
CA TYR A 52 -11.06 -16.81 0.17
C TYR A 52 -11.17 -16.22 1.57
N ASP A 53 -11.89 -15.11 1.75
CA ASP A 53 -12.06 -14.49 3.08
C ASP A 53 -12.81 -15.42 4.04
N ASN A 54 -13.85 -16.09 3.53
CA ASN A 54 -14.68 -17.03 4.28
C ASN A 54 -14.05 -18.42 4.45
N THR A 55 -12.87 -18.66 3.89
CA THR A 55 -12.19 -19.95 4.06
C THR A 55 -11.34 -19.96 5.33
N GLU A 56 -11.52 -20.98 6.18
CA GLU A 56 -10.64 -21.26 7.31
C GLU A 56 -9.24 -21.73 6.87
N THR A 57 -9.05 -22.01 5.57
CA THR A 57 -7.80 -22.53 5.02
C THR A 57 -6.79 -21.44 4.66
N LEU A 58 -7.22 -20.17 4.57
CA LEU A 58 -6.29 -19.07 4.30
C LEU A 58 -5.64 -18.60 5.61
N ASP A 59 -4.31 -18.72 5.65
CA ASP A 59 -3.48 -18.17 6.73
C ASP A 59 -3.76 -16.67 6.91
N GLU A 60 -4.05 -16.25 8.13
CA GLU A 60 -4.42 -14.88 8.51
C GLU A 60 -3.43 -13.85 7.99
N LYS A 61 -2.14 -14.21 7.87
CA LYS A 61 -1.12 -13.30 7.34
C LYS A 61 -1.37 -12.80 5.92
N PHE A 62 -2.18 -13.53 5.14
CA PHE A 62 -2.53 -13.17 3.77
C PHE A 62 -3.87 -12.43 3.68
N LYS A 63 -4.61 -12.32 4.79
CA LYS A 63 -5.85 -11.52 4.88
C LYS A 63 -5.47 -10.07 5.14
N PHE A 64 -5.35 -9.28 4.08
CA PHE A 64 -5.11 -7.84 4.19
C PHE A 64 -5.96 -7.05 3.20
N ILE A 65 -6.16 -5.78 3.53
CA ILE A 65 -6.90 -4.79 2.74
C ILE A 65 -6.02 -3.56 2.60
N LEU A 66 -5.92 -3.02 1.39
CA LEU A 66 -5.33 -1.70 1.11
C LEU A 66 -6.39 -0.85 0.42
N ASP A 67 -6.93 0.15 1.10
CA ASP A 67 -8.00 1.03 0.62
C ASP A 67 -7.47 2.29 -0.09
N ASN A 68 -6.17 2.56 0.02
CA ASN A 68 -5.58 3.81 -0.45
C ASN A 68 -4.31 3.60 -1.29
N VAL A 69 -4.43 2.85 -2.38
CA VAL A 69 -3.32 2.65 -3.31
C VAL A 69 -3.35 3.70 -4.43
N GLY A 70 -2.29 4.51 -4.50
CA GLY A 70 -2.12 5.52 -5.54
C GLY A 70 -1.20 5.06 -6.66
N LEU A 71 -1.33 5.70 -7.83
CA LEU A 71 -0.42 5.51 -8.95
C LEU A 71 0.43 6.76 -9.19
N GLY A 72 1.70 6.54 -9.51
CA GLY A 72 2.64 7.59 -9.84
C GLY A 72 3.73 7.11 -10.79
N PHE A 73 4.77 7.93 -10.91
CA PHE A 73 5.96 7.66 -11.70
C PHE A 73 7.21 7.98 -10.89
N ASP A 74 8.28 7.24 -11.16
CA ASP A 74 9.60 7.61 -10.68
C ASP A 74 10.29 8.63 -11.61
N GLU A 75 11.56 8.94 -11.32
CA GLU A 75 12.39 9.82 -12.14
C GLU A 75 12.72 9.29 -13.55
N ASN A 76 12.59 7.98 -13.78
CA ASN A 76 12.80 7.33 -15.07
C ASN A 76 11.49 7.12 -15.84
N ASN A 77 10.37 7.66 -15.35
CA ASN A 77 9.03 7.48 -15.90
C ASN A 77 8.52 6.02 -15.83
N GLU A 78 9.09 5.22 -14.92
CA GLU A 78 8.59 3.90 -14.57
C GLU A 78 7.40 4.04 -13.63
N ARG A 79 6.39 3.18 -13.80
CA ARG A 79 5.19 3.19 -12.96
C ARG A 79 5.55 2.76 -11.55
N ILE A 80 4.99 3.47 -10.58
CA ILE A 80 5.09 3.12 -9.16
C ILE A 80 3.72 3.19 -8.51
N PHE A 81 3.64 2.58 -7.34
CA PHE A 81 2.48 2.66 -6.46
C PHE A 81 2.85 3.45 -5.22
N ALA A 82 1.88 4.11 -4.60
CA ALA A 82 2.03 4.65 -3.27
C ALA A 82 0.97 4.07 -2.35
N VAL A 83 1.38 3.78 -1.12
CA VAL A 83 0.52 3.28 -0.06
C VAL A 83 0.80 4.09 1.20
N LEU A 84 -0.21 4.34 2.02
CA LEU A 84 -0.03 5.04 3.28
C LEU A 84 0.72 4.14 4.28
N LEU A 85 1.64 4.73 5.05
CA LEU A 85 2.40 4.00 6.06
C LEU A 85 1.50 3.29 7.08
N LYS A 86 0.35 3.88 7.43
CA LYS A 86 -0.65 3.25 8.31
C LYS A 86 -1.19 1.93 7.74
N GLU A 87 -1.45 1.85 6.44
CA GLU A 87 -1.99 0.63 5.84
C GLU A 87 -0.93 -0.47 5.79
N LEU A 88 0.33 -0.08 5.58
CA LEU A 88 1.45 -1.01 5.63
C LEU A 88 1.76 -1.50 7.04
N TYR A 89 1.52 -0.65 8.05
CA TYR A 89 1.66 -1.00 9.46
C TYR A 89 0.67 -2.09 9.86
N ASP A 90 -0.56 -2.05 9.34
CA ASP A 90 -1.62 -3.02 9.65
C ASP A 90 -1.38 -4.39 8.99
N LEU A 91 -0.43 -4.50 8.06
CA LEU A 91 -0.04 -5.77 7.46
C LEU A 91 0.65 -6.69 8.47
N HIS A 92 0.45 -8.00 8.31
CA HIS A 92 1.24 -8.99 9.04
C HIS A 92 2.75 -8.81 8.76
N PRO A 93 3.66 -9.01 9.74
CA PRO A 93 5.10 -8.76 9.56
C PRO A 93 5.74 -9.44 8.34
N GLU A 94 5.31 -10.65 7.98
CA GLU A 94 5.78 -11.33 6.76
C GLU A 94 5.39 -10.58 5.48
N MET A 95 4.19 -10.00 5.43
CA MET A 95 3.74 -9.19 4.30
C MET A 95 4.47 -7.84 4.27
N GLN A 96 4.74 -7.24 5.43
CA GLN A 96 5.56 -6.04 5.51
C GLN A 96 6.95 -6.27 4.89
N GLU A 97 7.56 -7.43 5.15
CA GLU A 97 8.85 -7.80 4.56
C GLU A 97 8.73 -8.06 3.05
N ARG A 98 7.67 -8.70 2.58
CA ARG A 98 7.44 -8.87 1.13
C ARG A 98 7.33 -7.53 0.41
N PHE A 99 6.62 -6.56 1.00
CA PHE A 99 6.49 -5.22 0.45
C PHE A 99 7.84 -4.47 0.47
N SER A 100 8.64 -4.63 1.53
CA SER A 100 9.91 -3.90 1.70
C SER A 100 10.92 -4.17 0.58
N VAL A 101 10.88 -5.36 -0.02
CA VAL A 101 11.73 -5.75 -1.16
C VAL A 101 11.49 -4.87 -2.39
N TYR A 102 10.26 -4.40 -2.59
CA TYR A 102 9.87 -3.58 -3.75
C TYR A 102 9.86 -2.08 -3.44
N GLU A 103 10.35 -1.66 -2.27
CA GLU A 103 10.30 -0.27 -1.84
C GLU A 103 11.21 0.63 -2.70
N VAL A 104 10.61 1.67 -3.26
CA VAL A 104 11.27 2.66 -4.12
C VAL A 104 11.77 3.83 -3.26
N LYS A 105 13.09 4.04 -3.27
CA LYS A 105 13.77 5.13 -2.52
C LYS A 105 14.22 6.32 -3.37
N LYS A 106 14.08 6.22 -4.70
CA LYS A 106 14.38 7.28 -5.67
C LYS A 106 13.31 8.36 -5.64
N LYS A 107 13.53 9.45 -6.37
CA LYS A 107 12.56 10.54 -6.48
C LYS A 107 11.30 10.04 -7.18
N THR A 108 10.14 10.35 -6.60
CA THR A 108 8.83 9.91 -7.06
C THR A 108 7.89 11.08 -7.26
N TYR A 109 6.94 10.89 -8.17
CA TYR A 109 5.92 11.86 -8.52
C TYR A 109 4.57 11.16 -8.46
N ILE A 110 3.64 11.74 -7.72
CA ILE A 110 2.29 11.20 -7.61
C ILE A 110 1.26 12.23 -8.00
N ASN A 111 0.11 11.75 -8.48
CA ASN A 111 -0.99 12.62 -8.85
C ASN A 111 -1.46 13.44 -7.62
N PRO A 112 -1.45 14.79 -7.67
CA PRO A 112 -1.94 15.61 -6.56
C PRO A 112 -3.41 15.34 -6.20
N SER A 113 -4.23 14.91 -7.17
CA SER A 113 -5.62 14.52 -6.91
C SER A 113 -5.73 13.26 -6.06
N TYR A 114 -4.75 12.34 -6.17
CA TYR A 114 -4.68 11.18 -5.27
C TYR A 114 -4.39 11.63 -3.83
N ILE A 115 -3.44 12.55 -3.63
CA ILE A 115 -3.13 13.12 -2.29
C ILE A 115 -4.38 13.74 -1.67
N LYS A 116 -5.16 14.50 -2.45
CA LYS A 116 -6.43 15.09 -1.98
C LYS A 116 -7.50 14.03 -1.64
N SER A 117 -7.46 12.87 -2.31
CA SER A 117 -8.42 11.78 -2.09
C SER A 117 -8.09 10.88 -0.90
N MET A 118 -6.91 11.04 -0.28
CA MET A 118 -6.43 10.16 0.78
C MET A 118 -7.23 10.23 2.08
N ASN A 119 -7.83 11.39 2.34
CA ASN A 119 -8.34 11.78 3.66
C ASN A 119 -9.81 12.21 3.62
N ASP A 120 -10.63 11.58 2.76
CA ASP A 120 -12.05 11.91 2.59
C ASP A 120 -12.35 13.40 2.37
N GLY A 121 -11.38 14.13 1.79
CA GLY A 121 -11.46 15.57 1.53
C GLY A 121 -10.68 16.46 2.51
N GLU A 122 -10.06 15.92 3.56
CA GLU A 122 -9.15 16.69 4.41
C GLU A 122 -7.74 16.78 3.79
N TRP A 123 -7.11 17.96 3.89
CA TRP A 123 -5.70 18.10 3.49
C TRP A 123 -4.84 17.30 4.46
N PRO A 124 -4.02 16.38 3.97
CA PRO A 124 -3.17 15.61 4.85
C PRO A 124 -2.05 16.53 5.39
N ASP A 125 -1.62 16.30 6.64
CA ASP A 125 -0.74 17.22 7.36
C ASP A 125 0.52 17.54 6.51
N PRO A 126 0.84 18.83 6.26
CA PRO A 126 2.01 19.23 5.48
C PRO A 126 3.34 18.64 5.99
N LEU A 127 3.43 18.25 7.26
CA LEU A 127 4.59 17.59 7.84
C LEU A 127 4.76 16.13 7.38
N CYS A 128 3.79 15.59 6.63
CA CYS A 128 3.74 14.20 6.17
C CYS A 128 4.16 13.98 4.71
N PHE A 129 4.35 15.05 3.91
CA PHE A 129 4.67 14.98 2.46
C PHE A 129 5.96 15.71 2.11
#